data_AF-A0A7L1NLW1-F1
#
_entry.id   AF-A0A7L1NLW1-F1
#
_cell.length_a   1.000
_cell.length_b   1.000
_cell.length_c   1.000
_cell.angle_alpha   90.00
_cell.angle_beta   90.00
_cell.angle_gamma   90.00
#
_symmetry.space_group_name_H-M   'P 1'
#
loop_
_entity.id
_entity.type
_entity.pdbx_description
1 polymer ?
#
loop_
_entity_poly.entity_id
_entity_poly.type
_entity_poly.pdbx_seq_one_letter_code
_entity_poly.pdbx_strand_id
1 'polypeptide(L)'
;AFLPFFILPGNWVSAENINFYNVRPPLDPTPFPNSFKCFTCDNAADNYDCNRWAEDRWCPESTQYCLTVHLFTDHGKSTSVTKKCATGEECHFVGCHRHSESGHTECISCCEGMICNVEIPTNHTNAVFAVLHARRTSAGSRRTVNFAMLVSLMML
;
A
#
# COMPACT_ATOMS: atom_id res chain seq x y z
N ALA A 1 -53.28 2.48 -7.80
CA ALA A 1 -52.37 1.64 -7.01
C ALA A 1 -51.61 2.55 -6.06
N PHE A 2 -51.87 2.47 -4.76
CA PHE A 2 -51.19 3.26 -3.74
C PHE A 2 -49.98 2.45 -3.25
N LEU A 3 -48.78 2.96 -3.47
CA LEU A 3 -47.55 2.40 -2.89
C LEU A 3 -47.43 2.88 -1.44
N PRO A 4 -47.43 1.99 -0.44
CA PRO A 4 -47.21 2.40 0.94
C PRO A 4 -45.72 2.72 1.12
N PHE A 5 -45.42 3.97 1.49
CA PHE A 5 -44.11 4.36 2.02
C PHE A 5 -43.95 3.74 3.40
N PHE A 6 -43.13 2.69 3.51
CA PHE A 6 -42.65 2.22 4.81
C PHE A 6 -41.59 3.20 5.31
N ILE A 7 -41.99 4.13 6.18
CA ILE A 7 -41.04 4.93 6.96
C ILE A 7 -40.50 4.01 8.06
N LEU A 8 -39.28 3.52 7.88
CA LEU A 8 -38.55 2.83 8.94
C LEU A 8 -38.28 3.84 10.08
N PRO A 9 -38.60 3.51 11.34
CA PRO A 9 -38.22 4.35 12.47
C PRO A 9 -36.73 4.17 12.73
N GLY A 10 -35.89 4.85 11.96
CA GLY A 10 -34.49 5.02 12.28
C GLY A 10 -34.36 6.03 13.41
N ASN A 11 -33.63 5.69 14.48
CA ASN A 11 -33.29 6.65 15.52
C ASN A 11 -32.52 7.82 14.90
N TRP A 12 -33.18 8.97 14.75
CA TRP A 12 -32.51 10.21 14.37
C TRP A 12 -31.67 10.67 15.58
N VAL A 13 -30.37 10.45 15.51
CA VAL A 13 -29.43 11.02 16.48
C VAL A 13 -29.10 12.43 16.02
N SER A 14 -29.58 13.45 16.74
CA SER A 14 -29.17 14.85 16.51
C SER A 14 -27.75 15.06 17.04
N ALA A 15 -26.89 15.64 16.20
CA ALA A 15 -25.49 15.93 16.51
C ALA A 15 -25.28 17.30 17.18
N GLU A 16 -26.34 17.98 17.64
CA GLU A 16 -26.27 19.37 18.13
C GLU A 16 -25.43 19.59 19.39
N ASN A 17 -24.96 18.53 20.07
CA ASN A 17 -24.25 18.67 21.34
C ASN A 17 -22.97 17.82 21.47
N ILE A 18 -22.35 17.44 20.36
CA ILE A 18 -21.07 16.71 20.38
C ILE A 18 -19.93 17.69 20.67
N ASN A 19 -19.33 17.61 21.87
CA ASN A 19 -18.10 18.32 22.18
C ASN A 19 -16.91 17.62 21.50
N PHE A 20 -16.57 18.04 20.28
CA PHE A 20 -15.48 17.50 19.48
C PHE A 20 -14.11 17.48 20.20
N TYR A 21 -13.90 18.31 21.23
CA TYR A 21 -12.66 18.32 22.02
C TYR A 21 -12.61 17.21 23.09
N ASN A 22 -13.76 16.66 23.47
CA ASN A 22 -13.89 15.55 24.42
C ASN A 22 -14.25 14.23 23.74
N VAL A 23 -14.49 14.23 22.44
CA VAL A 23 -14.50 12.99 21.64
C VAL A 23 -13.06 12.54 21.52
N ARG A 24 -12.63 11.66 22.43
CA ARG A 24 -11.46 10.84 22.18
C ARG A 24 -11.95 9.77 21.19
N PRO A 25 -11.52 9.78 19.91
CA PRO A 25 -11.77 8.62 19.07
C PRO A 25 -11.25 7.40 19.83
N PRO A 26 -11.89 6.23 19.73
CA PRO A 26 -11.21 5.00 20.10
C PRO A 26 -9.81 5.08 19.49
N LEU A 27 -8.75 4.85 20.29
CA LEU A 27 -7.45 4.57 19.70
C LEU A 27 -7.71 3.36 18.84
N ASP A 28 -7.91 3.54 17.53
CA ASP A 28 -8.42 2.49 16.65
C ASP A 28 -7.41 1.35 16.75
N PRO A 29 -7.68 0.34 17.59
CA PRO A 29 -6.67 -0.66 17.84
C PRO A 29 -6.55 -1.37 16.50
N THR A 30 -5.33 -1.47 15.98
CA THR A 30 -5.01 -2.29 14.82
C THR A 30 -5.84 -3.58 14.90
N PRO A 31 -6.70 -3.89 13.90
CA PRO A 31 -7.69 -4.96 14.03
C PRO A 31 -7.06 -6.33 14.30
N PHE A 32 -5.78 -6.50 13.94
CA PHE A 32 -4.95 -7.65 14.25
C PHE A 32 -3.47 -7.23 14.33
N PRO A 33 -2.59 -8.04 14.96
CA PRO A 33 -1.15 -7.74 15.02
C PRO A 33 -0.54 -7.54 13.64
N ASN A 34 0.32 -6.53 13.48
CA ASN A 34 0.95 -6.16 12.21
C ASN A 34 -0.05 -5.77 11.10
N SER A 35 -1.28 -5.38 11.44
CA SER A 35 -2.19 -4.82 10.44
C SER A 35 -1.57 -3.58 9.79
N PHE A 36 -1.85 -3.41 8.50
CA PHE A 36 -1.34 -2.31 7.70
C PHE A 36 -2.47 -1.74 6.84
N LYS A 37 -2.20 -0.59 6.24
CA LYS A 37 -3.09 0.08 5.30
C LYS A 37 -2.35 0.27 3.98
N CYS A 38 -3.09 0.38 2.90
CA CYS A 38 -2.59 0.79 1.59
C CYS A 38 -3.49 1.92 1.09
N PHE A 39 -3.00 2.72 0.15
CA PHE A 39 -3.94 3.44 -0.70
C PHE A 39 -4.73 2.41 -1.53
N THR A 40 -6.04 2.59 -1.61
CA THR A 40 -6.93 1.73 -2.39
C THR A 40 -7.87 2.57 -3.25
N CYS A 41 -7.89 2.27 -4.55
CA CYS A 41 -8.75 2.92 -5.53
C CYS A 41 -8.92 1.99 -6.73
N ASP A 42 -10.02 2.12 -7.46
CA ASP A 42 -10.29 1.37 -8.67
C ASP A 42 -10.42 2.34 -9.85
N ASN A 43 -9.55 2.16 -10.86
CA ASN A 43 -9.54 2.94 -12.09
C ASN A 43 -9.62 4.47 -11.91
N ALA A 44 -8.89 5.01 -10.93
CA ALA A 44 -8.78 6.45 -10.71
C ALA A 44 -8.07 7.13 -11.89
N ALA A 45 -8.41 8.40 -12.20
CA ALA A 45 -7.85 9.11 -13.34
C ALA A 45 -6.32 9.29 -13.24
N ASP A 46 -5.83 9.54 -12.02
CA ASP A 46 -4.40 9.68 -11.73
C ASP A 46 -4.07 9.33 -10.27
N ASN A 47 -2.80 9.47 -9.92
CA ASN A 47 -2.30 9.17 -8.57
C ASN A 47 -2.87 10.12 -7.50
N TYR A 48 -3.08 11.39 -7.86
CA TYR A 48 -3.59 12.39 -6.92
C TYR A 48 -5.02 12.05 -6.54
N ASP A 49 -5.89 11.82 -7.51
CA ASP A 49 -7.29 11.45 -7.29
C ASP A 49 -7.40 10.14 -6.48
N CYS A 50 -6.57 9.15 -6.82
CA CYS A 50 -6.52 7.90 -6.07
C CYS A 50 -6.18 8.13 -4.58
N ASN A 51 -5.09 8.85 -4.30
CA ASN A 51 -4.65 9.08 -2.92
C ASN A 51 -5.59 10.02 -2.15
N ARG A 52 -6.20 10.99 -2.84
CA ARG A 52 -7.06 12.01 -2.24
C ARG A 52 -8.36 11.45 -1.68
N TRP A 53 -8.92 10.44 -2.37
CA TRP A 53 -10.24 9.87 -2.08
C TRP A 53 -10.18 8.43 -1.55
N ALA A 54 -8.98 7.88 -1.37
CA ALA A 54 -8.82 6.58 -0.75
C ALA A 54 -9.48 6.54 0.63
N GLU A 55 -10.19 5.45 0.89
CA GLU A 55 -10.81 5.22 2.19
C GLU A 55 -9.74 4.87 3.24
N ASP A 56 -9.91 5.39 4.46
CA ASP A 56 -9.02 5.06 5.57
C ASP A 56 -9.41 3.71 6.19
N ARG A 57 -9.08 2.61 5.49
CA ARG A 57 -9.42 1.24 5.89
C ARG A 57 -8.18 0.35 6.07
N TRP A 58 -8.29 -0.58 7.00
CA TRP A 58 -7.29 -1.63 7.23
C TRP A 58 -7.33 -2.68 6.13
N CYS A 59 -6.16 -3.18 5.72
CA CYS A 59 -6.07 -4.29 4.77
C CYS A 59 -6.57 -5.60 5.41
N PRO A 60 -7.14 -6.53 4.61
CA PRO A 60 -7.51 -7.86 5.11
C PRO A 60 -6.31 -8.65 5.63
N GLU A 61 -6.51 -9.50 6.64
CA GLU A 61 -5.45 -10.33 7.24
C GLU A 61 -4.78 -11.30 6.24
N SER A 62 -5.49 -11.67 5.17
CA SER A 62 -4.94 -12.51 4.09
C SER A 62 -3.92 -11.82 3.20
N THR A 63 -3.79 -10.49 3.28
CA THR A 63 -2.90 -9.69 2.42
C THR A 63 -1.62 -9.30 3.16
N GLN A 64 -0.52 -9.07 2.43
CA GLN A 64 0.76 -8.66 3.02
C GLN A 64 1.41 -7.45 2.32
N TYR A 65 0.89 -7.04 1.16
CA TYR A 65 1.51 -6.04 0.31
C TYR A 65 0.50 -5.01 -0.18
N CYS A 66 1.00 -3.87 -0.64
CA CYS A 66 0.25 -2.91 -1.42
C CYS A 66 0.63 -3.05 -2.89
N LEU A 67 -0.36 -3.29 -3.75
CA LEU A 67 -0.19 -3.39 -5.20
C LEU A 67 -0.67 -2.09 -5.85
N THR A 68 0.07 -1.65 -6.87
CA THR A 68 -0.31 -0.50 -7.72
C THR A 68 -0.14 -0.86 -9.18
N VAL A 69 -1.22 -0.71 -9.94
CA VAL A 69 -1.25 -0.77 -11.40
C VAL A 69 -1.41 0.65 -11.94
N HIS A 70 -0.57 1.04 -12.87
CA HIS A 70 -0.64 2.32 -13.56
C HIS A 70 -0.64 2.11 -15.07
N LEU A 71 -1.73 2.54 -15.70
CA LEU A 71 -1.88 2.56 -17.15
C LEU A 71 -1.69 4.00 -17.63
N PHE A 72 -0.80 4.20 -18.61
CA PHE A 72 -0.52 5.53 -19.15
C PHE A 72 -0.20 5.47 -20.64
N THR A 73 -0.36 6.61 -21.30
CA THR A 73 -0.04 6.76 -22.72
C THR A 73 1.48 6.79 -22.94
N ASP A 74 1.93 6.60 -24.18
CA ASP A 74 3.35 6.75 -24.54
C ASP A 74 3.98 8.12 -24.18
N HIS A 75 3.16 9.15 -23.92
CA HIS A 75 3.61 10.48 -23.47
C HIS A 75 3.68 10.60 -21.93
N GLY A 76 3.44 9.53 -21.19
CA GLY A 76 3.47 9.53 -19.72
C GLY A 76 2.20 10.04 -19.05
N LYS A 77 1.13 10.31 -19.82
CA LYS A 77 -0.15 10.76 -19.25
C LYS A 77 -0.89 9.56 -18.67
N SER A 78 -1.23 9.62 -17.38
CA SER A 78 -2.07 8.61 -16.72
C SER A 78 -3.43 8.48 -17.42
N THR A 79 -3.81 7.24 -17.69
CA THR A 79 -5.14 6.85 -18.17
C THR A 79 -5.92 6.21 -17.04
N SER A 80 -5.26 5.39 -16.21
CA SER A 80 -5.84 4.90 -14.97
C SER A 80 -4.81 4.48 -13.92
N VAL A 81 -5.21 4.55 -12.66
CA VAL A 81 -4.47 4.07 -11.50
C VAL A 81 -5.38 3.19 -10.67
N THR A 82 -4.92 1.98 -10.35
CA THR A 82 -5.60 1.05 -9.45
C THR A 82 -4.65 0.67 -8.33
N LYS A 83 -5.10 0.80 -7.09
CA LYS A 83 -4.33 0.43 -5.90
C LYS A 83 -5.16 -0.49 -5.02
N LYS A 84 -4.53 -1.51 -4.45
CA LYS A 84 -5.20 -2.46 -3.55
C LYS A 84 -4.24 -3.11 -2.57
N CYS A 85 -4.78 -3.61 -1.46
CA CYS A 85 -4.10 -4.61 -0.65
C CYS A 85 -3.98 -5.92 -1.46
N ALA A 86 -2.86 -6.61 -1.37
CA ALA A 86 -2.53 -7.75 -2.20
C ALA A 86 -1.82 -8.87 -1.41
N THR A 87 -2.05 -10.09 -1.88
CA THR A 87 -1.30 -11.28 -1.48
C THR A 87 0.07 -11.34 -2.19
N GLY A 88 0.97 -12.20 -1.70
CA GLY A 88 2.23 -12.46 -2.42
C GLY A 88 2.04 -13.00 -3.84
N GLU A 89 1.00 -13.78 -4.08
CA GLU A 89 0.73 -14.38 -5.38
C GLU A 89 0.43 -13.31 -6.44
N GLU A 90 -0.39 -12.33 -6.08
CA GLU A 90 -0.75 -11.19 -6.93
C GLU A 90 0.45 -10.30 -7.27
N CYS A 91 1.51 -10.34 -6.45
CA CYS A 91 2.72 -9.54 -6.63
C CYS A 91 3.82 -10.23 -7.45
N HIS A 92 3.57 -11.43 -8.01
CA HIS A 92 4.57 -12.11 -8.86
C HIS A 92 4.81 -11.41 -10.20
N PHE A 93 3.83 -10.69 -10.73
CA PHE A 93 3.86 -10.08 -12.06
C PHE A 93 4.11 -8.56 -12.00
N VAL A 94 5.17 -8.15 -11.29
CA VAL A 94 5.64 -6.76 -11.34
C VAL A 94 6.45 -6.49 -12.61
N GLY A 95 6.45 -5.24 -13.06
CA GLY A 95 7.15 -4.81 -14.27
C GLY A 95 6.28 -3.91 -15.13
N CYS A 96 6.76 -3.60 -16.34
CA CYS A 96 6.02 -2.81 -17.30
C CYS A 96 5.82 -3.59 -18.60
N HIS A 97 4.63 -3.48 -19.18
CA HIS A 97 4.24 -4.10 -20.43
C HIS A 97 3.64 -3.04 -21.34
N ARG A 98 4.19 -2.91 -22.55
CA ARG A 98 3.68 -1.98 -23.56
C ARG A 98 2.71 -2.71 -24.48
N HIS A 99 1.50 -2.16 -24.60
CA HIS A 99 0.46 -2.66 -25.48
C HIS A 99 0.56 -1.90 -26.81
N SER A 100 1.26 -2.49 -27.78
CA SER A 100 1.56 -1.87 -29.08
C SER A 100 0.31 -1.48 -29.88
N GLU A 101 -0.81 -2.18 -29.69
CA GLU A 101 -2.05 -1.92 -30.40
C GLU A 101 -2.83 -0.72 -29.84
N SER A 102 -2.73 -0.46 -28.54
CA SER A 102 -3.43 0.64 -27.88
C SER A 102 -2.55 1.89 -27.68
N GLY A 103 -1.23 1.78 -27.78
CA GLY A 103 -0.29 2.87 -27.47
C GLY A 103 -0.22 3.20 -25.98
N HIS A 104 -0.58 2.24 -25.13
CA HIS A 104 -0.55 2.37 -23.68
C HIS A 104 0.53 1.46 -23.08
N THR A 105 1.07 1.88 -21.95
CA THR A 105 1.96 1.09 -21.10
C THR A 105 1.28 0.83 -19.78
N GLU A 106 1.26 -0.43 -19.37
CA GLU A 106 0.84 -0.86 -18.03
C GLU A 106 2.08 -1.13 -17.20
N CYS A 107 2.18 -0.52 -16.02
CA CYS A 107 3.22 -0.83 -15.05
C CYS A 107 2.61 -1.30 -13.73
N ILE A 108 3.16 -2.37 -13.16
CA ILE A 108 2.71 -3.00 -11.94
C ILE A 108 3.85 -2.99 -10.92
N SER A 109 3.58 -2.53 -9.71
CA SER A 109 4.50 -2.56 -8.58
C SER A 109 3.82 -3.10 -7.33
N CYS A 110 4.63 -3.70 -6.45
CA CYS A 110 4.20 -4.07 -5.11
C CYS A 110 5.18 -3.57 -4.07
N CYS A 111 4.69 -3.22 -2.89
CA CYS A 111 5.54 -2.86 -1.76
C CYS A 111 5.03 -3.45 -0.44
N GLU A 112 5.93 -3.64 0.51
CA GLU A 112 5.62 -4.06 1.87
C GLU A 112 5.64 -2.83 2.81
N GLY A 113 4.61 -2.68 3.65
CA GLY A 113 4.56 -1.68 4.71
C GLY A 113 3.30 -0.82 4.72
N MET A 114 3.12 -0.06 5.81
CA MET A 114 1.97 0.82 5.99
C MET A 114 2.02 1.99 5.00
N ILE A 115 1.01 2.06 4.13
CA ILE A 115 0.79 3.10 3.13
C ILE A 115 2.05 3.28 2.25
N CYS A 116 2.70 2.18 1.89
CA CYS A 116 3.95 2.22 1.13
C CYS A 116 3.74 2.63 -0.35
N ASN A 117 2.53 2.44 -0.88
CA ASN A 117 2.19 2.67 -2.28
C ASN A 117 1.72 4.11 -2.56
N VAL A 118 2.43 5.10 -2.02
CA VAL A 118 2.10 6.53 -2.23
C VAL A 118 2.28 6.91 -3.70
N GLU A 119 3.37 6.44 -4.31
CA GLU A 119 3.74 6.70 -5.70
C GLU A 119 3.20 5.65 -6.66
N ILE A 120 3.23 5.97 -7.95
CA ILE A 120 2.86 5.08 -9.06
C ILE A 120 4.10 4.62 -9.84
N PRO A 121 4.12 3.37 -10.35
CA PRO A 121 5.19 2.91 -11.22
C PRO A 121 5.06 3.54 -12.61
N THR A 122 6.18 3.88 -13.23
CA THR A 122 6.24 4.59 -14.53
C THR A 122 7.25 3.96 -15.49
N ASN A 123 8.11 3.06 -15.00
CA ASN A 123 9.12 2.38 -15.79
C ASN A 123 9.57 1.09 -15.07
N HIS A 124 10.49 0.33 -15.69
CA HIS A 124 11.00 -0.92 -15.12
C HIS A 124 11.84 -0.74 -13.84
N THR A 125 12.32 0.46 -13.51
CA THR A 125 13.15 0.67 -12.31
C THR A 125 12.31 0.88 -11.05
N ASN A 126 11.08 1.38 -11.18
CA ASN A 126 10.13 1.52 -10.07
C ASN A 126 8.93 0.56 -10.12
N ALA A 127 8.69 -0.11 -11.26
CA ALA A 127 7.75 -1.22 -11.39
C ALA A 127 8.37 -2.53 -10.85
N VAL A 128 8.61 -2.57 -9.54
CA VAL A 128 9.32 -3.66 -8.86
C VAL A 128 8.54 -4.16 -7.66
N PHE A 129 8.98 -5.29 -7.09
CA PHE A 129 8.49 -5.81 -5.83
C PHE A 129 9.42 -5.38 -4.69
N ALA A 130 9.07 -4.31 -3.98
CA ALA A 130 9.86 -3.68 -2.93
C ALA A 130 9.49 -4.19 -1.53
N VAL A 131 10.23 -5.17 -1.03
CA VAL A 131 10.00 -5.81 0.29
C VAL A 131 10.96 -5.22 1.34
N LEU A 132 10.45 -4.82 2.51
CA LEU A 132 11.27 -4.23 3.59
C LEU A 132 12.24 -5.26 4.19
N HIS A 133 11.87 -6.55 4.19
CA HIS A 133 12.72 -7.64 4.69
C HIS A 133 14.04 -7.80 3.91
N ALA A 134 14.07 -7.45 2.61
CA ALA A 134 15.31 -7.47 1.82
C ALA A 134 16.33 -6.40 2.25
N ARG A 135 15.90 -5.38 3.01
CA ARG A 135 16.77 -4.29 3.49
C ARG A 135 17.36 -4.54 4.88
N ARG A 136 16.89 -5.57 5.61
CA ARG A 136 17.45 -5.98 6.90
C ARG A 136 18.63 -6.95 6.77
N THR A 137 18.75 -7.67 5.65
CA THR A 137 19.86 -8.61 5.41
C THR A 137 21.18 -7.91 5.07
N SER A 138 21.18 -6.59 4.82
CA SER A 138 22.40 -5.78 4.67
C SER A 138 22.87 -5.12 5.99
N ALA A 139 22.15 -5.31 7.10
CA ALA A 139 22.55 -4.80 8.41
C ALA A 139 23.53 -5.78 9.10
N GLY A 140 24.80 -5.67 8.73
CA GLY A 140 25.94 -6.07 9.56
C GLY A 140 26.05 -7.57 9.84
N SER A 141 26.74 -8.30 8.95
CA SER A 141 27.52 -9.44 9.40
C SER A 141 28.46 -8.93 10.49
N ARG A 142 28.08 -9.11 11.76
CA ARG A 142 29.02 -9.04 12.88
C ARG A 142 30.01 -10.17 12.61
N ARG A 143 31.09 -9.86 11.88
CA ARG A 143 32.32 -10.65 11.93
C ARG A 143 32.68 -10.71 13.41
N THR A 144 32.35 -11.83 14.03
CA THR A 144 32.94 -12.22 15.30
C THR A 144 34.43 -12.26 15.04
N VAL A 145 35.12 -11.18 15.42
CA VAL A 145 36.58 -11.14 15.37
C VAL A 145 37.02 -12.23 16.34
N ASN A 146 37.50 -13.34 15.79
CA ASN A 146 37.93 -14.48 16.58
C ASN A 146 39.15 -14.03 17.37
N PHE A 147 39.00 -13.83 18.69
CA PHE A 147 40.04 -13.32 19.59
C PHE A 147 41.36 -14.09 19.50
N ALA A 148 41.31 -15.35 19.04
CA ALA A 148 42.48 -16.16 18.76
C ALA A 148 43.47 -15.54 17.74
N MET A 149 42.99 -14.75 16.78
CA MET A 149 43.86 -14.10 15.78
C MET A 149 44.55 -12.82 16.31
N LEU A 150 43.96 -12.15 17.32
CA LEU A 150 44.55 -10.95 17.92
C LEU A 150 45.70 -11.30 18.88
N VAL A 151 45.62 -12.43 19.56
CA VAL A 151 46.70 -12.88 20.48
C VAL A 151 47.95 -13.31 19.70
N SER A 152 47.80 -13.87 18.51
CA SER A 152 48.93 -14.28 17.66
C SER A 152 49.76 -13.10 17.12
N LEU A 153 49.19 -11.89 17.05
CA LEU A 153 49.88 -10.70 16.55
C LEU A 153 50.65 -9.93 17.64
N MET A 154 50.39 -10.21 18.92
CA MET A 154 51.09 -9.58 20.05
C MET A 154 52.29 -10.40 20.57
N MET A 155 52.57 -11.54 19.92
CA MET A 155 53.70 -12.42 20.24
C MET A 155 54.78 -12.41 19.14
N LEU A 156 54.81 -11.36 18.31
CA LEU A 156 55.83 -11.08 17.29
C LEU A 156 56.61 -9.83 17.65
#